data_AF-A0A0J1CM13-F1
#
_entry.id   AF-A0A0J1CM13-F1
#
_cell.length_a   1.000
_cell.length_b   1.000
_cell.length_c   1.000
_cell.angle_alpha   90.00
_cell.angle_beta   90.00
_cell.angle_gamma   90.00
#
_symmetry.space_group_name_H-M   'P 1'
#
loop_
_entity.id
_entity.type
_entity.pdbx_description
1 polymer ?
#
loop_
_entity_poly.entity_id
_entity_poly.type
_entity_poly.pdbx_seq_one_letter_code
_entity_poly.pdbx_strand_id
1 'polypeptide(L)'
;RGEPGAPGADEGAASLSAAHGVAAEGRLGDALDALETLSRSTMAAGERFRLRLAQCELVRDFGDASMLGPFVASLVKQIEIHQLARWEPALARRALSVAAGVQQEPDRSAQALLLAELSELDFAAAWRLASMEKY
;
A
#
# COMPACT_ATOMS: atom_id res chain seq x y z
N ARG A 1 21.30 -23.23 -10.26
CA ARG A 1 21.86 -22.75 -8.98
C ARG A 1 20.89 -21.68 -8.49
N GLY A 2 20.06 -22.00 -7.49
CA GLY A 2 19.15 -21.00 -6.91
C GLY A 2 19.96 -20.05 -6.03
N GLU A 3 19.72 -18.74 -6.16
CA GLU A 3 20.20 -17.78 -5.19
C GLU A 3 19.30 -17.86 -3.95
N PRO A 4 19.86 -17.89 -2.72
CA PRO A 4 19.03 -17.77 -1.53
C PRO A 4 18.39 -16.38 -1.54
N GLY A 5 17.06 -16.33 -1.35
CA GLY A 5 16.35 -15.07 -1.17
C GLY A 5 17.00 -14.25 -0.05
N ALA A 6 17.19 -12.96 -0.26
CA ALA A 6 17.85 -12.10 0.71
C ALA A 6 17.10 -12.17 2.06
N PRO A 7 17.78 -12.44 3.19
CA PRO A 7 17.10 -12.84 4.43
C PRO A 7 16.07 -11.83 4.96
N GLY A 8 16.29 -10.53 4.76
CA GLY A 8 15.32 -9.49 5.15
C GLY A 8 13.99 -9.53 4.37
N ALA A 9 13.99 -10.03 3.11
CA ALA A 9 12.76 -10.10 2.32
C ALA A 9 11.76 -11.13 2.87
N ASP A 10 12.27 -12.21 3.46
CA ASP A 10 11.46 -13.29 4.05
C ASP A 10 10.97 -12.90 5.46
N GLU A 11 11.84 -12.26 6.26
CA GLU A 11 11.52 -11.71 7.58
C GLU A 11 10.45 -10.59 7.51
N GLY A 12 10.53 -9.73 6.49
CA GLY A 12 9.48 -8.75 6.18
C GLY A 12 8.15 -9.40 5.79
N ALA A 13 8.17 -10.43 4.95
CA ALA A 13 6.95 -11.15 4.54
C ALA A 13 6.26 -11.87 5.71
N ALA A 14 7.02 -12.52 6.58
CA ALA A 14 6.51 -13.15 7.80
C ALA A 14 5.89 -12.11 8.76
N SER A 15 6.57 -10.98 8.96
CA SER A 15 6.11 -9.89 9.82
C SER A 15 4.80 -9.25 9.31
N LEU A 16 4.65 -9.12 7.99
CA LEU A 16 3.42 -8.66 7.34
C LEU A 16 2.24 -9.61 7.57
N SER A 17 2.46 -10.92 7.43
CA SER A 17 1.45 -11.94 7.69
C SER A 17 1.02 -11.94 9.18
N ALA A 18 1.98 -11.80 10.10
CA ALA A 18 1.70 -11.71 11.53
C ALA A 18 0.88 -10.45 11.89
N ALA A 19 1.25 -9.28 11.35
CA ALA A 19 0.52 -8.04 11.57
C ALA A 19 -0.94 -8.12 11.07
N HIS A 20 -1.18 -8.77 9.93
CA HIS A 20 -2.53 -9.00 9.41
C HIS A 20 -3.35 -9.96 10.29
N GLY A 21 -2.72 -10.95 10.91
CA GLY A 21 -3.38 -11.81 11.91
C GLY A 21 -3.82 -11.01 13.15
N VAL A 22 -2.91 -10.20 13.70
CA VAL A 22 -3.18 -9.34 14.87
C VAL A 22 -4.26 -8.28 14.56
N ALA A 23 -4.26 -7.69 13.37
CA ALA A 23 -5.32 -6.77 12.94
C ALA A 23 -6.69 -7.46 12.83
N ALA A 24 -6.73 -8.70 12.33
CA ALA A 24 -7.96 -9.51 12.25
C ALA A 24 -8.53 -9.93 13.62
N GLU A 25 -7.69 -9.97 14.67
CA GLU A 25 -8.12 -10.09 16.09
C GLU A 25 -8.72 -8.78 16.66
N GLY A 26 -8.85 -7.72 15.85
CA GLY A 26 -9.31 -6.40 16.28
C GLY A 26 -8.20 -5.52 16.89
N ARG A 27 -6.94 -5.95 16.85
CA ARG A 27 -5.79 -5.29 17.47
C ARG A 27 -4.96 -4.49 16.45
N LEU A 28 -5.64 -3.66 15.65
CA LEU A 28 -5.01 -2.87 14.59
C LEU A 28 -3.84 -1.99 15.09
N GLY A 29 -3.95 -1.40 16.29
CA GLY A 29 -2.86 -0.60 16.88
C GLY A 29 -1.57 -1.39 17.03
N ASP A 30 -1.64 -2.55 17.72
CA ASP A 30 -0.51 -3.45 17.93
C ASP A 30 0.14 -3.91 16.59
N ALA A 31 -0.68 -4.15 15.56
CA ALA A 31 -0.22 -4.50 14.23
C ALA A 31 0.55 -3.36 13.54
N LEU A 32 0.09 -2.12 13.67
CA LEU A 32 0.75 -0.93 13.12
C LEU A 32 2.07 -0.61 13.83
N ASP A 33 2.10 -0.75 15.16
CA ASP A 33 3.29 -0.53 16.00
C ASP A 33 4.40 -1.58 15.72
N ALA A 34 4.02 -2.83 15.45
CA ALA A 34 4.95 -3.87 15.02
C ALA A 34 5.62 -3.52 13.67
N LEU A 35 4.82 -3.09 12.68
CA LEU A 35 5.34 -2.65 11.38
C LEU A 35 6.17 -1.37 11.48
N GLU A 36 5.81 -0.42 12.36
CA GLU A 36 6.57 0.81 12.57
C GLU A 36 7.93 0.52 13.24
N THR A 37 7.98 -0.43 14.17
CA THR A 37 9.23 -0.90 14.78
C THR A 37 10.18 -1.48 13.73
N LEU A 38 9.67 -2.34 12.83
CA LEU A 38 10.44 -2.90 11.72
C LEU A 38 10.86 -1.84 10.68
N SER A 39 9.99 -0.86 10.42
CA SER A 39 10.26 0.29 9.54
C SER A 39 11.40 1.18 10.06
N ARG A 40 11.53 1.30 11.40
CA ARG A 40 12.63 2.03 12.06
C ARG A 40 13.94 1.26 12.08
N SER A 41 13.91 -0.07 12.13
CA SER A 41 15.13 -0.89 12.13
C SER A 41 15.73 -1.08 10.73
N THR A 42 14.93 -1.08 9.65
CA THR A 42 15.50 -1.24 8.30
C THR A 42 16.05 0.05 7.68
N MET A 43 17.30 -0.05 7.20
CA MET A 43 17.97 1.02 6.46
C MET A 43 17.53 1.08 4.98
N ALA A 44 16.91 0.04 4.43
CA ALA A 44 16.55 -0.01 3.01
C ALA A 44 15.31 0.84 2.70
N ALA A 45 15.44 1.81 1.78
CA ALA A 45 14.35 2.73 1.43
C ALA A 45 13.13 2.00 0.81
N GLY A 46 13.37 1.05 -0.08
CA GLY A 46 12.31 0.24 -0.70
C GLY A 46 11.58 -0.68 0.29
N GLU A 47 12.26 -1.12 1.35
CA GLU A 47 11.63 -1.91 2.41
C GLU A 47 10.75 -1.02 3.30
N ARG A 48 11.23 0.17 3.69
CA ARG A 48 10.41 1.20 4.36
C ARG A 48 9.18 1.60 3.55
N PHE A 49 9.27 1.63 2.21
CA PHE A 49 8.10 1.85 1.35
C PHE A 49 7.10 0.69 1.46
N ARG A 50 7.55 -0.57 1.36
CA ARG A 50 6.68 -1.76 1.45
C ARG A 50 5.98 -1.87 2.82
N LEU A 51 6.68 -1.54 3.91
CA LEU A 51 6.11 -1.54 5.26
C LEU A 51 5.05 -0.44 5.43
N ARG A 52 5.31 0.78 4.93
CA ARG A 52 4.32 1.88 4.93
C ARG A 52 3.09 1.59 4.07
N LEU A 53 3.29 0.97 2.91
CA LEU A 53 2.19 0.48 2.09
C LEU A 53 1.32 -0.51 2.86
N ALA A 54 1.94 -1.48 3.55
CA ALA A 54 1.21 -2.45 4.33
C ALA A 54 0.48 -1.84 5.54
N GLN A 55 1.06 -0.85 6.22
CA GLN A 55 0.35 -0.07 7.23
C GLN A 55 -0.92 0.58 6.65
N CYS A 56 -0.85 1.11 5.42
CA CYS A 56 -2.00 1.68 4.73
C CYS A 56 -3.03 0.61 4.31
N GLU A 57 -2.59 -0.56 3.86
CA GLU A 57 -3.47 -1.71 3.54
C GLU A 57 -4.21 -2.20 4.81
N LEU A 58 -3.52 -2.34 5.96
CA LEU A 58 -4.15 -2.74 7.22
C LEU A 58 -5.20 -1.74 7.73
N VAL A 59 -4.94 -0.44 7.63
CA VAL A 59 -5.94 0.59 8.01
C VAL A 59 -7.12 0.60 7.05
N ARG A 60 -6.92 0.33 5.75
CA ARG A 60 -8.01 0.20 4.78
C ARG A 60 -8.90 -1.01 5.11
N ASP A 61 -8.30 -2.12 5.52
CA ASP A 61 -8.99 -3.41 5.67
C ASP A 61 -9.60 -3.61 7.07
N PHE A 62 -9.05 -2.97 8.12
CA PHE A 62 -9.45 -3.16 9.52
C PHE A 62 -9.71 -1.85 10.29
N GLY A 63 -9.52 -0.68 9.68
CA GLY A 63 -9.61 0.62 10.33
C GLY A 63 -10.53 1.60 9.60
N ASP A 64 -10.36 2.90 9.88
CA ASP A 64 -11.05 3.96 9.17
C ASP A 64 -10.22 4.43 7.97
N ALA A 65 -10.61 4.00 6.77
CA ALA A 65 -9.97 4.34 5.52
C ALA A 65 -10.01 5.85 5.20
N SER A 66 -10.91 6.64 5.79
CA SER A 66 -10.99 8.09 5.56
C SER A 66 -9.76 8.84 6.09
N MET A 67 -9.08 8.28 7.12
CA MET A 67 -7.87 8.86 7.69
C MET A 67 -6.62 8.66 6.82
N LEU A 68 -6.68 7.84 5.75
CA LEU A 68 -5.50 7.44 4.99
C LEU A 68 -4.95 8.50 4.04
N GLY A 69 -5.77 9.46 3.59
CA GLY A 69 -5.43 10.42 2.52
C GLY A 69 -4.00 11.00 2.58
N PRO A 70 -3.57 11.61 3.70
CA PRO A 70 -2.22 12.18 3.83
C PRO A 70 -1.08 11.14 3.71
N PHE A 71 -1.32 9.91 4.16
CA PHE A 71 -0.32 8.84 4.14
C PHE A 71 -0.13 8.28 2.72
N VAL A 72 -1.21 8.05 1.98
CA VAL A 72 -1.12 7.51 0.61
C VAL A 72 -0.66 8.56 -0.40
N ALA A 73 -0.95 9.85 -0.20
CA ALA A 73 -0.37 10.92 -1.02
C ALA A 73 1.18 10.91 -1.02
N SER A 74 1.79 10.57 0.13
CA SER A 74 3.24 10.40 0.25
C SER A 74 3.77 9.16 -0.48
N LEU A 75 2.97 8.10 -0.57
CA LEU A 75 3.31 6.88 -1.33
C LEU A 75 3.22 7.14 -2.84
N VAL A 76 2.14 7.78 -3.33
CA VAL A 76 1.98 8.16 -4.74
C VAL A 76 3.16 9.00 -5.22
N LYS A 77 3.50 10.06 -4.48
CA LYS A 77 4.66 10.91 -4.81
C LYS A 77 6.00 10.14 -4.88
N GLN A 78 6.17 9.09 -4.08
CA GLN A 78 7.36 8.23 -4.16
C GLN A 78 7.34 7.27 -5.35
N ILE A 79 6.16 6.82 -5.82
CA ILE A 79 6.01 6.05 -7.07
C ILE A 79 6.49 6.89 -8.25
N GLU A 80 6.06 8.15 -8.32
CA GLU A 80 6.48 9.11 -9.35
C GLU A 80 8.00 9.37 -9.31
N ILE A 81 8.52 9.81 -8.16
CA ILE A 81 9.93 10.18 -7.98
C ILE A 81 10.88 9.02 -8.31
N HIS A 82 10.54 7.80 -7.91
CA HIS A 82 11.37 6.62 -8.12
C HIS A 82 10.98 5.79 -9.36
N GLN A 83 10.01 6.26 -10.15
CA GLN A 83 9.47 5.58 -11.33
C GLN A 83 9.08 4.11 -11.03
N LEU A 84 8.45 3.85 -9.88
CA LEU A 84 8.16 2.48 -9.44
C LEU A 84 7.21 1.74 -10.40
N ALA A 85 6.34 2.45 -11.13
CA ALA A 85 5.52 1.84 -12.20
C ALA A 85 6.37 1.14 -13.28
N ARG A 86 7.60 1.62 -13.55
CA ARG A 86 8.52 1.05 -14.52
C ARG A 86 9.40 -0.08 -13.95
N TRP A 87 9.85 0.07 -12.70
CA TRP A 87 10.87 -0.80 -12.10
C TRP A 87 10.31 -1.85 -11.13
N GLU A 88 9.20 -1.56 -10.46
CA GLU A 88 8.47 -2.46 -9.55
C GLU A 88 6.94 -2.34 -9.78
N PRO A 89 6.41 -2.68 -10.98
CA PRO A 89 5.00 -2.45 -11.34
C PRO A 89 4.00 -3.09 -10.37
N ALA A 90 4.33 -4.27 -9.81
CA ALA A 90 3.49 -4.95 -8.83
C ALA A 90 3.36 -4.17 -7.50
N LEU A 91 4.41 -3.42 -7.11
CA LEU A 91 4.42 -2.58 -5.91
C LEU A 91 3.67 -1.27 -6.15
N ALA A 92 3.92 -0.61 -7.29
CA ALA A 92 3.21 0.59 -7.71
C ALA A 92 1.69 0.33 -7.80
N ARG A 93 1.28 -0.76 -8.45
CA ARG A 93 -0.12 -1.19 -8.54
C ARG A 93 -0.81 -1.27 -7.17
N ARG A 94 -0.18 -1.90 -6.17
CA ARG A 94 -0.76 -2.04 -4.82
C ARG A 94 -0.96 -0.67 -4.17
N ALA A 95 0.06 0.19 -4.21
CA ALA A 95 -0.02 1.53 -3.63
C ALA A 95 -1.05 2.42 -4.32
N LEU A 96 -1.13 2.41 -5.66
CA LEU A 96 -2.17 3.11 -6.42
C LEU A 96 -3.57 2.57 -6.12
N SER A 97 -3.72 1.25 -5.92
CA SER A 97 -5.01 0.65 -5.53
C SER A 97 -5.49 1.12 -4.15
N VAL A 98 -4.59 1.30 -3.18
CA VAL A 98 -4.93 1.91 -1.89
C VAL A 98 -5.27 3.38 -2.06
N ALA A 99 -4.45 4.14 -2.81
CA ALA A 99 -4.66 5.57 -3.00
C ALA A 99 -5.99 5.91 -3.70
N ALA A 100 -6.36 5.17 -4.74
CA ALA A 100 -7.62 5.36 -5.46
C ALA A 100 -8.86 4.97 -4.63
N GLY A 101 -8.72 4.09 -3.64
CA GLY A 101 -9.81 3.64 -2.77
C GLY A 101 -10.09 4.53 -1.55
N VAL A 102 -9.20 5.49 -1.22
CA VAL A 102 -9.37 6.38 -0.04
C VAL A 102 -9.78 7.81 -0.40
N GLN A 103 -9.76 8.16 -1.69
CA GLN A 103 -10.22 9.47 -2.17
C GLN A 103 -11.74 9.55 -1.98
N GLN A 104 -12.21 10.51 -1.17
CA GLN A 104 -13.63 10.71 -0.84
C GLN A 104 -14.07 12.13 -1.20
N GLU A 105 -14.64 12.30 -2.40
CA GLU A 105 -15.29 13.48 -3.01
C GLU A 105 -14.48 14.66 -3.58
N PRO A 106 -13.91 15.63 -2.83
CA PRO A 106 -13.65 16.98 -3.33
C PRO A 106 -12.57 17.06 -4.41
N ASP A 107 -11.87 15.95 -4.69
CA ASP A 107 -10.97 15.85 -5.84
C ASP A 107 -11.14 14.53 -6.62
N ARG A 108 -12.32 14.36 -7.24
CA ARG A 108 -12.55 13.36 -8.29
C ARG A 108 -11.54 13.43 -9.44
N SER A 109 -10.85 14.57 -9.64
CA SER A 109 -9.83 14.71 -10.69
C SER A 109 -8.53 13.98 -10.33
N ALA A 110 -8.05 14.10 -9.09
CA ALA A 110 -6.92 13.32 -8.59
C ALA A 110 -7.24 11.81 -8.56
N GLN A 111 -8.45 11.43 -8.17
CA GLN A 111 -8.89 10.03 -8.19
C GLN A 111 -8.93 9.48 -9.63
N ALA A 112 -9.43 10.25 -10.61
CA ALA A 112 -9.45 9.84 -12.02
C ALA A 112 -8.03 9.64 -12.59
N LEU A 113 -7.07 10.47 -12.21
CA LEU A 113 -5.65 10.30 -12.59
C LEU A 113 -5.06 9.00 -11.99
N LEU A 114 -5.31 8.74 -10.70
CA LEU A 114 -4.86 7.51 -10.03
C LEU A 114 -5.49 6.25 -10.66
N LEU A 115 -6.77 6.31 -11.04
CA LEU A 115 -7.46 5.22 -11.73
C LEU A 115 -6.92 5.02 -13.16
N ALA A 116 -6.55 6.09 -13.87
CA ALA A 116 -5.91 6.01 -15.18
C ALA A 116 -4.55 5.31 -15.09
N GLU A 117 -3.65 5.77 -14.19
CA GLU A 117 -2.34 5.15 -13.97
C GLU A 117 -2.47 3.69 -13.50
N LEU A 118 -3.40 3.41 -12.57
CA LEU A 118 -3.69 2.05 -12.14
C LEU A 118 -4.19 1.17 -13.30
N SER A 119 -4.95 1.72 -14.24
CA SER A 119 -5.49 0.96 -15.37
C SER A 119 -4.41 0.49 -16.37
N GLU A 120 -3.30 1.22 -16.47
CA GLU A 120 -2.12 0.83 -17.26
C GLU A 120 -1.39 -0.37 -16.64
N LEU A 121 -1.49 -0.54 -15.31
CA LEU A 121 -0.87 -1.65 -14.58
C LEU A 121 -1.83 -2.84 -14.34
N ASP A 122 -3.09 -2.56 -14.06
CA ASP A 122 -4.16 -3.52 -13.75
C ASP A 122 -5.55 -2.90 -13.96
N PHE A 123 -6.02 -2.96 -15.20
CA PHE A 123 -7.35 -2.51 -15.60
C PHE A 123 -8.48 -3.12 -14.76
N ALA A 124 -8.34 -4.37 -14.30
CA ALA A 124 -9.37 -5.06 -13.53
C ALA A 124 -9.44 -4.57 -12.06
N ALA A 125 -8.34 -4.10 -11.49
CA ALA A 125 -8.34 -3.37 -10.22
C ALA A 125 -8.96 -1.98 -10.37
N ALA A 126 -8.54 -1.21 -11.37
CA ALA A 126 -9.08 0.13 -11.65
C ALA A 126 -10.61 0.11 -11.89
N TRP A 127 -11.10 -0.81 -12.73
CA TRP A 127 -12.53 -0.94 -13.00
C TRP A 127 -13.36 -1.27 -11.76
N ARG A 128 -12.89 -2.19 -10.91
CA ARG A 128 -13.59 -2.55 -9.67
C ARG A 128 -13.74 -1.34 -8.76
N LEU A 129 -12.66 -0.60 -8.51
CA LEU A 129 -12.69 0.62 -7.69
C LEU A 129 -13.65 1.67 -8.28
N ALA A 130 -13.55 1.95 -9.58
CA ALA A 130 -14.44 2.89 -10.28
C ALA A 130 -15.93 2.47 -10.28
N SER A 131 -16.22 1.18 -10.05
CA SER A 131 -17.59 0.66 -9.95
C SER A 131 -18.18 0.72 -8.55
N MET A 132 -17.35 0.84 -7.50
CA MET A 132 -17.79 0.89 -6.10
C MET A 132 -18.39 2.24 -5.71
N GLU A 133 -18.10 3.34 -6.43
CA GLU A 133 -18.73 4.65 -6.25
C GLU A 133 -20.21 4.74 -6.70
N LYS A 134 -20.77 3.67 -7.30
CA LYS A 134 -22.09 3.70 -7.95
C LYS A 134 -23.22 3.03 -7.15
N TYR A 135 -22.94 2.56 -5.94
CA TYR A 135 -23.87 1.82 -5.07
C TYR A 135 -23.76 2.28 -3.62
#